data_AF-A0A929DKB7-F1
#
_entry.id   AF-A0A929DKB7-F1
#
_cell.length_a   1.000
_cell.length_b   1.000
_cell.length_c   1.000
_cell.angle_alpha   90.00
_cell.angle_beta   90.00
_cell.angle_gamma   90.00
#
_symmetry.space_group_name_H-M   'P 1'
#
loop_
_entity.id
_entity.type
_entity.pdbx_description
1 polymer ?
#
loop_
_entity_poly.entity_id
_entity_poly.type
_entity_poly.pdbx_seq_one_letter_code
_entity_poly.pdbx_strand_id
1 'polypeptide(L)'
;MKTILLTLTFALISLQSLSQEHNRISVCYGISDNVIFRKEILDGAGGYEGKGATLFGLRYQRILFKSFSMETGLDYSKNKIRTSPAPGISGIIENKNIEMLSIPIYGNY
;
A
#
# COMPACT_ATOMS: atom_id res chain seq x y z
N MET A 1 -19.92 22.68 40.40
CA MET A 1 -19.61 21.32 39.88
C MET A 1 -20.00 21.15 38.41
N LYS A 2 -21.25 21.44 38.00
CA LYS A 2 -21.69 21.30 36.60
C LYS A 2 -20.88 22.14 35.58
N THR A 3 -20.50 23.36 35.95
CA THR A 3 -19.68 24.26 35.12
C THR A 3 -18.26 23.74 34.93
N ILE A 4 -17.62 23.23 36.00
CA ILE A 4 -16.28 22.63 35.92
C ILE A 4 -16.28 21.39 35.02
N LEU A 5 -17.31 20.54 35.14
CA LEU A 5 -17.46 19.37 34.28
C LEU A 5 -17.61 19.79 32.81
N LEU A 6 -18.43 20.81 32.52
CA LEU A 6 -18.59 21.34 31.16
C LEU A 6 -17.26 21.85 30.59
N THR A 7 -16.52 22.67 31.36
CA THR A 7 -15.21 23.20 30.94
C THR A 7 -14.20 22.09 30.70
N LEU A 8 -14.19 21.06 31.54
CA LEU A 8 -13.32 19.90 31.37
C LEU A 8 -13.64 19.12 30.08
N THR A 9 -14.92 18.91 29.78
CA THR A 9 -15.34 18.23 28.55
C THR A 9 -14.95 19.03 27.30
N PHE A 10 -15.13 20.34 27.30
CA PHE A 10 -14.70 21.20 26.19
C PHE A 10 -13.18 21.20 26.01
N ALA A 11 -12.40 21.19 27.09
CA ALA A 11 -10.95 21.08 27.02
C ALA A 11 -10.50 19.75 26.37
N LEU A 12 -11.15 18.64 26.73
CA LEU A 12 -10.85 17.32 26.15
C LEU A 12 -11.18 17.23 24.65
N ILE A 13 -12.28 17.85 24.21
CA ILE A 13 -12.65 17.90 22.78
C ILE A 13 -11.64 18.74 21.98
N SER A 14 -11.17 19.84 22.57
CA SER A 14 -10.20 20.76 21.94
C SER A 14 -8.86 20.07 21.65
N LEU A 15 -8.38 19.23 22.57
CA LEU A 15 -7.15 18.44 22.41
C LEU A 15 -7.27 17.40 21.28
N GLN A 16 -8.46 16.83 21.07
CA GLN A 16 -8.70 15.88 19.97
C GLN A 16 -8.69 16.55 18.59
N SER A 17 -9.15 17.80 18.50
CA SER A 17 -9.12 18.58 17.26
C SER A 17 -7.67 18.87 16.83
N LEU A 18 -6.80 19.28 17.75
CA LEU A 18 -5.38 19.53 17.48
C LEU A 18 -4.62 18.26 17.04
N SER A 19 -5.01 17.09 17.55
CA SER A 19 -4.45 15.81 17.11
C SER A 19 -4.77 15.52 15.63
N GLN A 20 -5.92 15.96 15.12
CA GLN A 20 -6.30 15.70 13.72
C GLN A 20 -5.44 16.48 12.72
N GLU A 21 -4.88 17.63 13.08
CA GLU A 21 -3.95 18.35 12.18
C GLU A 21 -2.64 17.58 11.96
N HIS A 22 -2.21 16.79 12.94
CA HIS A 22 -0.95 16.04 12.88
C HIS A 22 -1.12 14.59 12.40
N ASN A 23 -2.35 14.14 12.19
CA ASN A 23 -2.66 12.74 11.89
C ASN A 23 -3.62 12.66 10.71
N ARG A 24 -3.23 11.94 9.66
CA ARG A 24 -4.05 11.75 8.47
C ARG A 24 -4.30 10.26 8.24
N ILE A 25 -5.57 9.89 8.06
CA ILE A 25 -5.95 8.58 7.56
C ILE A 25 -6.38 8.76 6.10
N SER A 26 -5.95 7.85 5.22
CA SER A 26 -6.29 7.90 3.80
C SER A 26 -6.61 6.52 3.27
N VAL A 27 -7.59 6.45 2.37
CA VAL A 27 -7.92 5.23 1.62
C VAL A 27 -7.43 5.45 0.19
N CYS A 28 -6.69 4.47 -0.33
CA CYS A 28 -6.12 4.51 -1.66
C CYS A 28 -6.68 3.36 -2.49
N TYR A 29 -7.02 3.65 -3.74
CA TYR A 29 -7.34 2.64 -4.75
C TYR A 29 -6.61 3.01 -6.03
N GLY A 30 -6.03 2.03 -6.70
CA GLY A 30 -5.27 2.27 -7.91
C GLY A 30 -5.23 1.06 -8.83
N ILE A 31 -5.00 1.35 -10.10
CA ILE A 31 -4.58 0.38 -11.10
C ILE A 31 -3.16 0.73 -11.52
N SER A 32 -2.33 -0.29 -11.74
CA SER A 32 -0.95 -0.11 -12.17
C SER A 32 -0.62 -1.14 -13.24
N ASP A 33 0.35 -0.84 -14.09
CA ASP A 33 1.04 -1.89 -14.82
C ASP A 33 1.94 -2.69 -13.85
N ASN A 34 2.32 -3.90 -14.23
CA ASN A 34 3.23 -4.73 -13.44
C ASN A 34 4.25 -5.43 -14.33
N VAL A 35 5.41 -5.73 -13.75
CA VAL A 35 6.46 -6.51 -14.42
C VAL A 35 7.07 -7.47 -13.41
N ILE A 36 7.43 -8.67 -13.87
CA ILE A 36 8.19 -9.61 -13.06
C ILE A 36 9.67 -9.33 -13.28
N PHE A 37 10.37 -8.89 -12.23
CA PHE A 37 11.81 -8.69 -12.29
C PHE A 37 12.53 -10.01 -12.01
N ARG A 38 13.48 -10.37 -12.89
CA ARG A 38 14.39 -11.49 -12.69
C ARG A 38 15.82 -10.95 -12.66
N LYS A 39 16.61 -11.41 -11.68
CA LYS A 39 18.01 -10.99 -11.52
C LYS A 39 18.85 -11.31 -12.77
N GLU A 40 18.58 -12.44 -13.41
CA GLU A 40 19.30 -12.91 -14.60
C GLU A 40 18.31 -13.26 -15.71
N ILE A 41 18.63 -12.86 -16.93
CA ILE A 41 17.92 -13.31 -18.14
C ILE A 41 18.49 -14.67 -18.50
N LEU A 42 17.64 -15.69 -18.53
CA LEU A 42 18.04 -17.05 -18.86
C LEU A 42 17.57 -17.36 -20.28
N ASP A 43 18.53 -17.60 -21.18
CA ASP A 43 18.24 -18.07 -22.53
C ASP A 43 17.54 -19.43 -22.48
N GLY A 44 16.45 -19.57 -23.25
CA GLY A 44 15.64 -20.79 -23.28
C GLY A 44 14.74 -20.99 -22.06
N ALA A 45 14.59 -20.02 -21.16
CA ALA A 45 13.62 -20.12 -20.06
C ALA A 45 12.18 -19.83 -20.49
N GLY A 46 11.23 -20.20 -19.64
CA GLY A 46 9.83 -19.80 -19.77
C GLY A 46 9.65 -18.29 -19.67
N GLY A 47 8.61 -17.79 -20.35
CA GLY A 47 8.29 -16.37 -20.42
C GLY A 47 7.32 -15.94 -19.31
N TYR A 48 7.41 -14.67 -18.94
CA TYR A 48 6.50 -14.02 -18.00
C TYR A 48 6.10 -12.65 -18.54
N GLU A 49 4.83 -12.31 -18.43
CA GLU A 49 4.30 -11.03 -18.87
C GLU A 49 3.35 -10.48 -17.80
N GLY A 50 3.53 -9.22 -17.41
CA GLY A 50 2.55 -8.55 -16.56
C GLY A 50 1.28 -8.20 -17.33
N LYS A 51 0.14 -8.27 -16.65
CA LYS A 51 -1.19 -7.96 -17.22
C LYS A 51 -1.92 -6.89 -16.41
N GLY A 52 -1.17 -6.12 -15.62
CA GLY A 52 -1.65 -5.11 -14.71
C GLY A 52 -1.89 -5.62 -13.29
N ALA A 53 -2.15 -4.66 -12.41
CA ALA A 53 -2.37 -4.86 -10.99
C ALA A 53 -3.49 -3.94 -10.48
N THR A 54 -4.19 -4.41 -9.45
CA THR A 54 -5.13 -3.61 -8.67
C THR A 54 -4.61 -3.46 -7.25
N LEU A 55 -4.69 -2.24 -6.73
CA LEU A 55 -4.11 -1.82 -5.47
C LEU A 55 -5.20 -1.23 -4.58
N PHE A 56 -5.23 -1.64 -3.32
CA PHE A 56 -6.06 -1.06 -2.27
C PHE A 56 -5.19 -0.80 -1.05
N GLY A 57 -5.31 0.38 -0.45
CA GLY A 57 -4.48 0.77 0.68
C GLY A 57 -5.26 1.54 1.73
N LEU A 58 -4.93 1.31 2.99
CA LEU A 58 -5.30 2.15 4.12
C LEU A 58 -4.01 2.73 4.70
N ARG A 59 -3.86 4.05 4.67
CA ARG A 59 -2.69 4.78 5.16
C ARG A 59 -3.00 5.51 6.45
N TYR A 60 -2.04 5.53 7.35
CA TYR A 60 -1.99 6.40 8.51
C TYR A 60 -0.66 7.16 8.49
N GLN A 61 -0.75 8.48 8.45
CA GLN A 61 0.40 9.38 8.44
C GLN A 61 0.37 10.23 9.71
N ARG A 62 1.53 10.36 10.36
CA ARG A 62 1.74 11.22 11.52
C ARG A 62 2.84 12.24 11.24
N ILE A 63 2.49 13.51 11.30
CA ILE A 63 3.40 14.65 11.16
C ILE A 63 4.16 14.83 12.47
N LEU A 64 5.47 14.60 12.46
CA LEU A 64 6.34 14.78 13.63
C LEU A 64 6.93 16.19 13.69
N PHE A 65 7.33 16.71 12.52
CA PHE A 65 7.91 18.04 12.35
C PHE A 65 7.31 18.70 11.10
N LYS A 66 7.47 20.02 10.94
CA LYS A 66 6.95 20.73 9.75
C LYS A 66 7.46 20.16 8.42
N SER A 67 8.66 19.59 8.42
CA SER A 67 9.31 19.00 7.25
C SER A 67 9.42 17.48 7.32
N PHE A 68 8.76 16.80 8.27
CA PHE A 68 8.90 15.36 8.38
C PHE A 68 7.64 14.69 8.94
N SER A 69 7.24 13.62 8.28
CA SER A 69 6.15 12.76 8.74
C SER A 69 6.49 11.30 8.55
N MET A 70 5.98 10.45 9.44
CA MET A 70 6.03 9.01 9.26
C MET A 70 4.69 8.54 8.73
N GLU A 71 4.71 7.59 7.80
CA GLU A 71 3.52 6.95 7.27
C GLU A 71 3.63 5.43 7.41
N THR A 72 2.54 4.80 7.78
CA THR A 72 2.39 3.35 7.74
C THR A 72 0.98 3.00 7.27
N GLY A 73 0.66 1.71 7.15
CA GLY A 73 -0.65 1.31 6.69
C GLY A 73 -0.78 -0.17 6.39
N LEU A 74 -1.82 -0.49 5.64
CA LEU A 74 -2.08 -1.82 5.12
C LEU A 74 -2.37 -1.71 3.63
N ASP A 75 -1.58 -2.39 2.80
CA ASP A 75 -1.79 -2.47 1.36
C ASP A 75 -2.12 -3.88 0.94
N TYR A 76 -3.17 -4.01 0.15
CA TYR A 76 -3.49 -5.21 -0.61
C TYR A 76 -3.24 -4.93 -2.10
N SER A 77 -2.50 -5.82 -2.74
CA SER A 77 -2.28 -5.79 -4.19
C SER A 77 -2.64 -7.12 -4.82
N LYS A 78 -3.27 -7.06 -5.99
CA LYS A 78 -3.58 -8.21 -6.83
C LYS A 78 -2.97 -7.99 -8.20
N ASN A 79 -1.90 -8.74 -8.49
CA ASN A 79 -1.08 -8.61 -9.68
C ASN A 79 -1.40 -9.75 -10.65
N LYS A 80 -1.83 -9.43 -11.86
CA LYS A 80 -2.11 -10.42 -12.91
C LYS A 80 -0.84 -10.67 -13.71
N ILE A 81 -0.50 -11.93 -13.92
CA ILE A 81 0.66 -12.33 -14.72
C ILE A 81 0.25 -13.43 -15.69
N ARG A 82 0.91 -13.48 -16.84
CA ARG A 82 0.81 -14.56 -17.82
C ARG A 82 2.13 -15.29 -17.89
N THR A 83 2.11 -16.61 -17.72
CA THR A 83 3.30 -17.47 -17.79
C THR A 83 3.24 -18.32 -19.04
N SER A 84 4.35 -18.42 -19.78
CA SER A 84 4.49 -19.29 -20.95
C SER A 84 5.63 -20.29 -20.74
N PRO A 85 5.50 -21.53 -21.26
CA PRO A 85 6.56 -22.52 -21.17
C PRO A 85 7.82 -22.07 -21.91
N ALA A 86 8.93 -22.70 -21.57
CA ALA A 86 10.17 -22.56 -22.32
C ALA A 86 10.00 -23.06 -23.76
N PRO A 87 10.71 -22.49 -24.74
CA PRO A 87 10.72 -22.99 -26.11
C PRO A 87 11.08 -24.48 -26.14
N GLY A 88 10.31 -25.28 -26.88
CA GLY A 88 10.55 -26.73 -27.02
C GLY A 88 10.04 -27.61 -25.88
N ILE A 89 9.47 -27.03 -24.81
CA ILE A 89 8.79 -27.78 -23.75
C ILE A 89 7.28 -27.69 -23.97
N SER A 90 6.59 -28.84 -23.96
CA SER A 90 5.12 -28.86 -23.96
C SER A 90 4.61 -28.30 -22.64
N GLY A 91 3.75 -27.28 -22.72
CA GLY A 91 3.14 -26.64 -21.58
C GLY A 91 2.02 -25.69 -22.04
N ILE A 92 1.18 -25.29 -21.10
CA ILE A 92 0.09 -24.37 -21.36
C ILE A 92 0.45 -22.95 -20.92
N ILE A 93 -0.08 -21.97 -21.66
CA ILE A 93 -0.03 -20.57 -21.24
C ILE A 93 -1.07 -20.40 -20.12
N GLU A 94 -0.62 -19.92 -18.97
CA GLU A 94 -1.47 -19.78 -17.79
C GLU A 94 -1.53 -18.32 -17.35
N ASN A 95 -2.72 -17.87 -16.95
CA ASN A 95 -2.88 -16.61 -16.24
C ASN A 95 -2.92 -16.89 -14.74
N LYS A 96 -2.08 -16.19 -13.96
CA LYS A 96 -1.98 -16.33 -12.51
C LYS A 96 -2.15 -14.97 -11.85
N ASN A 97 -2.66 -15.01 -10.62
CA ASN A 97 -2.74 -13.84 -9.76
C ASN A 97 -1.71 -14.00 -8.63
N ILE A 98 -0.90 -12.98 -8.42
CA ILE A 98 -0.05 -12.85 -7.24
C ILE A 98 -0.72 -11.82 -6.35
N GLU A 99 -1.18 -12.28 -5.19
CA GLU A 99 -1.81 -11.43 -4.17
C GLU A 99 -0.81 -11.16 -3.06
N MET A 100 -0.73 -9.91 -2.61
CA MET A 100 0.23 -9.51 -1.58
C MET A 100 -0.42 -8.53 -0.62
N LEU A 101 -0.33 -8.85 0.66
CA LEU A 101 -0.68 -7.98 1.78
C LEU A 101 0.61 -7.44 2.40
N SER A 102 0.70 -6.12 2.56
CA SER A 102 1.91 -5.44 3.05
C SER A 102 1.59 -4.43 4.13
N ILE A 103 2.51 -4.25 5.07
CA ILE A 103 2.50 -3.16 6.05
C ILE A 103 3.73 -2.29 5.77
N PRO A 104 3.60 -1.24 4.95
CA PRO A 104 4.74 -0.40 4.65
C PRO A 104 5.00 0.61 5.77
N ILE A 105 6.23 1.09 5.81
CA ILE A 105 6.70 2.11 6.73
C ILE A 105 7.53 3.09 5.90
N TYR A 106 7.10 4.35 5.86
CA TYR A 106 7.73 5.43 5.10
C TYR A 106 8.11 6.58 6.04
N GLY A 107 9.23 7.23 5.75
CA GLY A 107 9.57 8.55 6.29
C GLY A 107 9.52 9.57 5.17
N ASN A 108 8.55 10.48 5.21
CA ASN A 108 8.39 11.55 4.24
C ASN A 108 9.09 12.80 4.76
N TYR A 109 10.03 13.36 3.99
CA TYR A 109 10.82 14.55 4.33
C TYR A 109 10.73 15.62 3.24
#